data_AF-A0A956JNM9-F1
#
_entry.id   AF-A0A956JNM9-F1
#
_cell.length_a   1.000
_cell.length_b   1.000
_cell.length_c   1.000
_cell.angle_alpha   90.00
_cell.angle_beta   90.00
_cell.angle_gamma   90.00
#
_symmetry.space_group_name_H-M   'P 1'
#
loop_
_entity.id
_entity.type
_entity.pdbx_description
1 polymer ?
#
loop_
_entity_poly.entity_id
_entity_poly.type
_entity_poly.pdbx_seq_one_letter_code
_entity_poly.pdbx_strand_id
1 'polypeptide(L)'
;MTMLRSYLLMCLAFAAIGCAGSVDAEAPSPPNDDVGYAVADAGPPRTCNAINCNGCCQANTCLPGNSDYLCGSGGGTCQDCAASGGGCGPDGTCAAPCAADCAGKCPGAADGCGGVCSANDCPGCCDGEVCHDGAAASACGLGGAFCQDCTAANGSCAAGRCENTTTCTAQSCPNGCCDGDVCRSGTSNAQCGSGGQACAACGSDQVCKNNSCQAKVQCQPSCAGKCAGASDGCGGICTANDCKGCCHGSSCYSGATAFNCGSAGGICQRCSSDEACSSGVCTKKCTPSCGGKCAGAADGCGGVCTANSCNGCCQNKVCLAGTSASSCGKSGTSCQACDAFEYCSSSSGCTVSALAKWDLVIKSASLSTSKSWDDYTSTSRLPDVRIRFPNLTLSGAAVETVTKWNDYAPEWNSSFGPFYTYQLDKAHIVEIIDYDSATSSDVVGRCTLTITKSTLSLGSQTLYSCKNPDDGKDYLLWLKLGFNAR
;
A
#
# COMPACT_ATOMS: atom_id res chain seq x y z
N MET A 1 -55.40 37.41 0.80
CA MET A 1 -54.82 37.47 -0.56
C MET A 1 -54.26 36.08 -0.86
N THR A 2 -55.09 35.03 -0.96
CA THR A 2 -55.87 34.58 -2.14
C THR A 2 -55.01 34.30 -3.38
N MET A 3 -54.58 33.04 -3.54
CA MET A 3 -54.46 32.21 -4.76
C MET A 3 -54.07 30.80 -4.24
N LEU A 4 -54.84 29.70 -4.27
CA LEU A 4 -55.91 29.16 -5.11
C LEU A 4 -55.42 28.60 -6.47
N ARG A 5 -55.10 27.29 -6.49
CA ARG A 5 -55.41 26.23 -7.50
C ARG A 5 -54.49 25.02 -7.25
N SER A 6 -54.98 23.90 -6.69
CA SER A 6 -55.81 22.84 -7.32
C SER A 6 -55.07 22.00 -8.36
N TYR A 7 -54.66 20.78 -7.99
CA TYR A 7 -54.75 19.61 -8.87
C TYR A 7 -55.19 18.36 -8.07
N LEU A 8 -56.29 17.81 -8.58
CA LEU A 8 -57.11 16.68 -8.16
C LEU A 8 -56.35 15.37 -8.46
N LEU A 9 -56.20 14.47 -7.49
CA LEU A 9 -56.97 13.23 -7.35
C LEU A 9 -57.24 12.47 -8.67
N MET A 10 -56.53 11.35 -8.88
CA MET A 10 -56.98 10.26 -9.75
C MET A 10 -56.68 8.92 -9.06
N CYS A 11 -57.66 8.43 -8.30
CA CYS A 11 -57.81 7.05 -7.87
C CYS A 11 -58.85 6.40 -8.77
N LEU A 12 -58.49 5.32 -9.47
CA LEU A 12 -59.36 4.31 -10.09
C LEU A 12 -58.44 3.09 -10.30
N ALA A 13 -58.41 2.13 -9.39
CA ALA A 13 -59.32 0.98 -9.30
C ALA A 13 -59.41 0.20 -10.62
N PHE A 14 -58.58 -0.84 -10.78
CA PHE A 14 -58.91 -1.99 -11.61
C PHE A 14 -58.91 -3.25 -10.76
N ALA A 15 -60.09 -3.87 -10.77
CA ALA A 15 -60.45 -5.04 -10.03
C ALA A 15 -59.83 -6.31 -10.63
N ALA A 16 -59.62 -7.27 -9.72
CA ALA A 16 -59.24 -8.64 -9.99
C ALA A 16 -60.22 -9.32 -10.97
N ILE A 17 -59.65 -10.00 -11.97
CA ILE A 17 -60.31 -11.10 -12.68
C ILE A 17 -59.35 -12.28 -12.61
N GLY A 18 -59.70 -13.26 -11.80
CA GLY A 18 -59.14 -14.60 -11.88
C GLY A 18 -59.83 -15.36 -13.01
N CYS A 19 -59.04 -16.05 -13.81
CA CYS A 19 -59.49 -17.21 -14.57
C CYS A 19 -58.41 -18.29 -14.44
N ALA A 20 -58.84 -19.43 -13.89
CA ALA A 20 -58.13 -20.69 -13.94
C ALA A 20 -58.01 -21.17 -15.40
N GLY A 21 -56.89 -21.78 -15.73
CA GLY A 21 -56.63 -22.36 -17.04
C GLY A 21 -55.29 -23.08 -17.05
N SER A 22 -55.26 -24.29 -16.49
CA SER A 22 -54.21 -25.27 -16.70
C SER A 22 -54.31 -25.81 -18.12
N VAL A 23 -53.25 -25.63 -18.91
CA VAL A 23 -53.00 -26.42 -20.13
C VAL A 23 -51.57 -26.93 -20.08
N ASP A 24 -51.46 -28.24 -20.14
CA ASP A 24 -50.22 -29.00 -20.24
C ASP A 24 -49.51 -28.61 -21.54
N ALA A 25 -48.32 -28.00 -21.42
CA ALA A 25 -47.41 -27.83 -22.54
C ALA A 25 -46.41 -28.99 -22.53
N GLU A 26 -46.73 -30.02 -23.32
CA GLU A 26 -45.79 -31.07 -23.71
C GLU A 26 -44.59 -30.44 -24.44
N ALA A 27 -43.39 -30.79 -24.00
CA ALA A 27 -42.14 -30.45 -24.66
C ALA A 27 -42.03 -31.21 -26.00
N PRO A 28 -41.75 -30.55 -27.13
CA PRO A 28 -41.36 -31.27 -28.34
C PRO A 28 -39.91 -31.74 -28.22
N SER A 29 -39.74 -33.06 -28.19
CA SER A 29 -38.46 -33.75 -28.40
C SER A 29 -37.80 -33.28 -29.71
N PRO A 30 -36.47 -33.08 -29.76
CA PRO A 30 -35.81 -32.78 -31.02
C PRO A 30 -35.85 -33.99 -31.97
N PRO A 31 -36.03 -33.78 -33.28
CA PRO A 31 -35.98 -34.85 -34.27
C PRO A 31 -34.55 -35.36 -34.42
N ASN A 32 -34.37 -36.67 -34.22
CA ASN A 32 -33.28 -37.42 -34.82
C ASN A 32 -33.52 -37.43 -36.33
N ASP A 33 -32.69 -36.71 -37.08
CA ASP A 33 -32.45 -37.04 -38.48
C ASP A 33 -30.95 -37.08 -38.76
N ASP A 34 -30.57 -38.28 -39.14
CA ASP A 34 -29.27 -38.82 -39.47
C ASP A 34 -29.06 -38.56 -40.97
N VAL A 35 -28.28 -37.53 -41.33
CA VAL A 35 -27.78 -37.33 -42.69
C VAL A 35 -26.33 -36.87 -42.64
N GLY A 36 -25.46 -37.81 -43.04
CA GLY A 36 -24.02 -37.69 -42.97
C GLY A 36 -23.44 -36.57 -43.83
N TYR A 37 -22.61 -35.76 -43.19
CA TYR A 37 -21.56 -35.00 -43.83
C TYR A 37 -20.21 -35.56 -43.39
N ALA A 38 -19.41 -35.96 -44.36
CA ALA A 38 -18.03 -36.40 -44.18
C ALA A 38 -17.18 -35.25 -43.64
N VAL A 39 -17.03 -35.17 -42.32
CA VAL A 39 -15.93 -34.46 -41.69
C VAL A 39 -14.66 -35.26 -41.93
N ALA A 40 -13.69 -34.63 -42.58
CA ALA A 40 -12.33 -35.13 -42.67
C ALA A 40 -11.77 -35.32 -41.25
N ASP A 41 -11.64 -36.59 -40.85
CA ASP A 41 -10.74 -37.14 -39.84
C ASP A 41 -10.57 -36.30 -38.55
N ALA A 42 -11.65 -36.21 -37.77
CA ALA A 42 -11.54 -35.96 -36.33
C ALA A 42 -10.96 -37.23 -35.68
N GLY A 43 -9.63 -37.30 -35.63
CA GLY A 43 -8.95 -38.20 -34.71
C GLY A 43 -9.50 -38.03 -33.28
N PRO A 44 -9.34 -39.04 -32.40
CA PRO A 44 -9.86 -39.01 -31.04
C PRO A 44 -9.48 -37.69 -30.34
N PRO A 45 -10.32 -37.17 -29.41
CA PRO A 45 -10.05 -35.90 -28.72
C PRO A 45 -8.61 -35.93 -28.25
N ARG A 46 -7.78 -35.04 -28.80
CA ARG A 46 -6.34 -35.07 -28.53
C ARG A 46 -6.17 -34.72 -27.06
N THR A 47 -6.04 -35.77 -26.25
CA THR A 47 -5.74 -35.68 -24.82
C THR A 47 -4.54 -34.77 -24.67
N CYS A 48 -4.65 -33.79 -23.79
CA CYS A 48 -3.54 -32.91 -23.48
C CYS A 48 -2.40 -33.77 -22.91
N ASN A 49 -1.23 -33.69 -23.53
CA ASN A 49 -0.05 -34.44 -23.14
C ASN A 49 1.22 -33.71 -23.58
N ALA A 50 2.38 -34.30 -23.26
CA ALA A 50 3.69 -33.71 -23.55
C ALA A 50 3.99 -33.47 -25.04
N ILE A 51 3.23 -34.07 -25.96
CA ILE A 51 3.43 -33.92 -27.41
C ILE A 51 2.74 -32.65 -27.93
N ASN A 52 1.60 -32.29 -27.35
CA ASN A 52 0.74 -31.20 -27.86
C ASN A 52 0.59 -30.01 -26.91
N CYS A 53 1.25 -30.04 -25.74
CA CYS A 53 1.19 -28.98 -24.76
C CYS A 53 2.58 -28.63 -24.20
N ASN A 54 3.03 -27.39 -24.44
CA ASN A 54 4.28 -26.87 -23.88
C ASN A 54 4.12 -26.38 -22.43
N GLY A 55 2.89 -26.04 -22.01
CA GLY A 55 2.57 -25.66 -20.64
C GLY A 55 2.04 -26.84 -19.83
N CYS A 56 0.90 -26.68 -19.15
CA CYS A 56 0.31 -27.72 -18.32
C CYS A 56 -1.10 -28.11 -18.78
N CYS A 57 -1.49 -29.33 -18.45
CA CYS A 57 -2.78 -29.91 -18.78
C CYS A 57 -3.73 -29.84 -17.59
N GLN A 58 -4.88 -29.21 -17.80
CA GLN A 58 -6.03 -29.33 -16.91
C GLN A 58 -7.16 -29.98 -17.70
N ALA A 59 -7.52 -31.21 -17.33
CA ALA A 59 -8.32 -32.09 -18.17
C ALA A 59 -7.69 -32.26 -19.58
N ASN A 60 -8.41 -31.92 -20.65
CA ASN A 60 -7.92 -32.00 -22.03
C ASN A 60 -7.51 -30.63 -22.61
N THR A 61 -7.37 -29.61 -21.77
CA THR A 61 -7.02 -28.26 -22.19
C THR A 61 -5.57 -27.96 -21.85
N CYS A 62 -4.78 -27.55 -22.85
CA CYS A 62 -3.43 -27.04 -22.65
C CYS A 62 -3.49 -25.58 -22.19
N LEU A 63 -2.93 -25.31 -21.03
CA LEU A 63 -2.84 -23.98 -20.43
C LEU A 63 -1.39 -23.51 -20.45
N PRO A 64 -1.13 -22.19 -20.44
CA PRO A 64 0.22 -21.63 -20.55
C PRO A 64 1.21 -22.10 -19.48
N GLY A 65 0.72 -22.54 -18.30
CA GLY A 65 1.56 -23.16 -17.29
C GLY A 65 2.44 -22.21 -16.48
N ASN A 66 2.17 -20.90 -16.54
CA ASN A 66 3.02 -19.83 -15.99
C ASN A 66 2.35 -18.98 -14.91
N SER A 67 1.22 -19.44 -14.35
CA SER A 67 0.51 -18.73 -13.27
C SER A 67 0.55 -19.51 -11.97
N ASP A 68 0.51 -18.82 -10.83
CA ASP A 68 0.60 -19.44 -9.50
C ASP A 68 -0.52 -20.44 -9.20
N TYR A 69 -1.66 -20.33 -9.88
CA TYR A 69 -2.81 -21.23 -9.72
C TYR A 69 -2.86 -22.33 -10.80
N LEU A 70 -2.04 -22.22 -11.86
CA LEU A 70 -2.02 -23.11 -13.02
C LEU A 70 -0.57 -23.26 -13.53
N CYS A 71 0.27 -23.87 -12.71
CA CYS A 71 1.69 -24.03 -12.98
C CYS A 71 2.02 -25.42 -13.54
N GLY A 72 2.90 -25.51 -14.52
CA GLY A 72 3.34 -26.77 -15.11
C GLY A 72 3.94 -26.57 -16.49
N SER A 73 4.89 -27.41 -16.89
CA SER A 73 5.47 -27.41 -18.24
C SER A 73 5.47 -28.82 -18.85
N GLY A 74 5.63 -28.89 -20.17
CA GLY A 74 5.78 -30.16 -20.89
C GLY A 74 4.57 -31.09 -20.85
N GLY A 75 3.36 -30.53 -20.74
CA GLY A 75 2.10 -31.29 -20.79
C GLY A 75 1.81 -32.14 -19.56
N GLY A 76 2.47 -31.85 -18.42
CA GLY A 76 2.13 -32.40 -17.12
C GLY A 76 0.85 -31.78 -16.54
N THR A 77 0.31 -32.31 -15.44
CA THR A 77 -0.91 -31.74 -14.81
C THR A 77 -0.63 -30.38 -14.18
N CYS A 78 -1.52 -29.41 -14.40
CA CYS A 78 -1.43 -28.10 -13.76
C CYS A 78 -1.50 -28.20 -12.23
N GLN A 79 -0.66 -27.43 -11.54
CA GLN A 79 -0.54 -27.39 -10.09
C GLN A 79 -0.89 -26.00 -9.56
N ASP A 80 -1.60 -25.95 -8.43
CA ASP A 80 -1.89 -24.73 -7.69
C ASP A 80 -0.78 -24.51 -6.65
N CYS A 81 0.21 -23.72 -7.02
CA CYS A 81 1.34 -23.40 -6.15
C CYS A 81 0.91 -22.47 -5.02
N ALA A 82 -0.07 -21.59 -5.26
CA ALA A 82 -0.60 -20.66 -4.26
C ALA A 82 -1.27 -21.40 -3.08
N ALA A 83 -1.97 -22.51 -3.36
CA ALA A 83 -2.51 -23.37 -2.31
C ALA A 83 -1.45 -23.98 -1.38
N SER A 84 -0.20 -24.10 -1.86
CA SER A 84 0.95 -24.57 -1.09
C SER A 84 1.84 -23.42 -0.59
N GLY A 85 1.40 -22.16 -0.74
CA GLY A 85 2.14 -20.96 -0.32
C GLY A 85 3.30 -20.57 -1.24
N GLY A 86 3.42 -21.18 -2.42
CA GLY A 86 4.48 -20.93 -3.41
C GLY A 86 4.02 -20.18 -4.66
N GLY A 87 4.95 -20.02 -5.61
CA GLY A 87 4.72 -19.36 -6.90
C GLY A 87 5.19 -20.22 -8.07
N CYS A 88 4.68 -19.95 -9.27
CA CYS A 88 5.08 -20.71 -10.46
C CYS A 88 6.45 -20.24 -10.97
N GLY A 89 7.43 -21.16 -10.96
CA GLY A 89 8.79 -20.89 -11.42
C GLY A 89 8.89 -20.70 -12.95
N PRO A 90 10.00 -20.12 -13.44
CA PRO A 90 10.24 -19.91 -14.87
C PRO A 90 10.37 -21.21 -15.68
N ASP A 91 10.61 -22.35 -15.02
CA ASP A 91 10.63 -23.69 -15.61
C ASP A 91 9.25 -24.38 -15.57
N GLY A 92 8.22 -23.70 -15.08
CA GLY A 92 6.87 -24.24 -14.92
C GLY A 92 6.77 -25.23 -13.77
N THR A 93 7.63 -25.17 -12.75
CA THR A 93 7.49 -25.96 -11.54
C THR A 93 6.96 -25.12 -10.37
N CYS A 94 6.17 -25.72 -9.48
CA CYS A 94 5.82 -25.05 -8.23
C CYS A 94 7.07 -24.92 -7.37
N ALA A 95 7.61 -23.72 -7.32
CA ALA A 95 8.59 -23.36 -6.33
C ALA A 95 7.83 -22.96 -5.07
N ALA A 96 8.28 -23.46 -3.91
CA ALA A 96 8.10 -22.70 -2.67
C ALA A 96 8.48 -21.24 -2.99
N PRO A 97 7.74 -20.24 -2.45
CA PRO A 97 7.86 -18.86 -2.90
C PRO A 97 9.34 -18.60 -2.92
N CYS A 98 9.85 -18.21 -4.10
CA CYS A 98 11.27 -18.08 -4.29
C CYS A 98 11.77 -17.44 -3.01
N ALA A 99 12.61 -18.18 -2.27
CA ALA A 99 13.60 -17.50 -1.51
C ALA A 99 14.31 -16.73 -2.61
N ALA A 100 13.84 -15.50 -2.86
CA ALA A 100 14.66 -14.49 -3.43
C ALA A 100 15.97 -14.68 -2.69
N ASP A 101 17.06 -14.75 -3.43
CA ASP A 101 18.39 -14.83 -2.86
C ASP A 101 18.56 -13.61 -1.93
N CYS A 102 18.02 -13.74 -0.74
CA CYS A 102 18.01 -12.81 0.37
C CYS A 102 19.17 -13.24 1.26
N ALA A 103 20.20 -13.91 0.71
CA ALA A 103 21.48 -14.05 1.37
C ALA A 103 21.95 -12.62 1.71
N GLY A 104 21.76 -12.24 2.98
CA GLY A 104 22.04 -10.91 3.48
C GLY A 104 20.91 -9.89 3.48
N LYS A 105 19.64 -10.15 3.11
CA LYS A 105 18.60 -9.08 3.06
C LYS A 105 17.33 -9.41 3.85
N CYS A 106 16.68 -8.37 4.40
CA CYS A 106 15.43 -8.52 5.17
C CYS A 106 14.17 -8.51 4.28
N PRO A 107 13.16 -9.37 4.55
CA PRO A 107 11.89 -9.34 3.85
C PRO A 107 11.07 -8.08 4.20
N GLY A 108 10.43 -7.44 3.22
CA GLY A 108 9.51 -6.31 3.50
C GLY A 108 9.23 -5.28 2.41
N ALA A 109 9.73 -5.44 1.18
CA ALA A 109 9.30 -4.65 0.01
C ALA A 109 8.52 -5.50 -0.99
N ALA A 110 7.83 -4.85 -1.94
CA ALA A 110 6.91 -5.46 -2.91
C ALA A 110 7.57 -6.47 -3.89
N ASP A 111 8.90 -6.59 -3.86
CA ASP A 111 9.72 -7.55 -4.61
C ASP A 111 10.33 -8.66 -3.72
N GLY A 112 10.00 -8.72 -2.43
CA GLY A 112 10.36 -9.82 -1.53
C GLY A 112 11.71 -9.70 -0.79
N CYS A 113 12.60 -8.75 -1.10
CA CYS A 113 13.75 -8.42 -0.24
C CYS A 113 13.99 -6.88 -0.22
N GLY A 114 13.64 -6.21 0.87
CA GLY A 114 13.79 -4.74 1.01
C GLY A 114 13.07 -4.15 2.23
N GLY A 115 12.85 -4.93 3.28
CA GLY A 115 12.28 -4.45 4.54
C GLY A 115 13.30 -3.77 5.43
N VAL A 116 12.84 -2.88 6.30
CA VAL A 116 13.64 -2.33 7.39
C VAL A 116 14.09 -3.49 8.29
N CYS A 117 15.40 -3.67 8.45
CA CYS A 117 15.95 -4.73 9.29
C CYS A 117 15.47 -4.56 10.74
N SER A 118 14.75 -5.56 11.25
CA SER A 118 14.10 -5.52 12.57
C SER A 118 14.30 -6.83 13.32
N ALA A 119 14.05 -6.80 14.63
CA ALA A 119 14.17 -7.97 15.51
C ALA A 119 13.25 -9.14 15.12
N ASN A 120 12.19 -8.90 14.35
CA ASN A 120 11.26 -9.94 13.92
C ASN A 120 11.72 -10.66 12.64
N ASP A 121 12.61 -10.05 11.86
CA ASP A 121 12.91 -10.47 10.48
C ASP A 121 14.37 -10.93 10.31
N CYS A 122 15.24 -10.62 11.27
CA CYS A 122 16.65 -10.97 11.25
C CYS A 122 17.06 -11.71 12.54
N PRO A 123 17.28 -13.05 12.49
CA PRO A 123 17.76 -13.81 13.65
C PRO A 123 19.14 -13.36 14.14
N GLY A 124 19.98 -12.85 13.23
CA GLY A 124 21.31 -12.30 13.52
C GLY A 124 21.27 -10.79 13.78
N CYS A 125 22.06 -10.00 13.03
CA CYS A 125 22.18 -8.56 13.24
C CYS A 125 21.99 -7.75 11.94
N CYS A 126 21.70 -6.46 12.11
CA CYS A 126 21.40 -5.52 11.04
C CYS A 126 22.57 -4.57 10.75
N ASP A 127 23.00 -4.53 9.49
CA ASP A 127 23.81 -3.43 8.93
C ASP A 127 22.98 -2.70 7.87
N GLY A 128 22.25 -1.66 8.32
CA GLY A 128 21.24 -1.01 7.48
C GLY A 128 20.07 -1.95 7.14
N GLU A 129 19.90 -2.24 5.86
CA GLU A 129 18.87 -3.16 5.33
C GLU A 129 19.37 -4.62 5.22
N VAL A 130 20.65 -4.84 5.50
CA VAL A 130 21.33 -6.13 5.33
C VAL A 130 21.28 -6.91 6.64
N CYS A 131 20.75 -8.13 6.62
CA CYS A 131 20.74 -9.05 7.76
C CYS A 131 21.93 -10.00 7.67
N HIS A 132 22.84 -9.91 8.63
CA HIS A 132 23.94 -10.86 8.79
C HIS A 132 23.53 -12.00 9.71
N ASP A 133 24.17 -13.17 9.55
CA ASP A 133 23.94 -14.34 10.40
C ASP A 133 24.26 -14.11 11.89
N GLY A 134 25.01 -13.04 12.20
CA GLY A 134 25.35 -12.66 13.55
C GLY A 134 26.48 -13.48 14.17
N ALA A 135 27.17 -14.31 13.40
CA ALA A 135 28.25 -15.20 13.85
C ALA A 135 29.64 -14.75 13.39
N ALA A 136 29.73 -13.85 12.40
CA ALA A 136 31.00 -13.33 11.92
C ALA A 136 31.61 -12.32 12.89
N ALA A 137 32.94 -12.35 13.07
CA ALA A 137 33.66 -11.37 13.88
C ALA A 137 33.49 -9.93 13.37
N SER A 138 33.28 -9.73 12.06
CA SER A 138 33.04 -8.41 11.46
C SER A 138 31.56 -7.97 11.48
N ALA A 139 30.64 -8.84 11.90
CA ALA A 139 29.20 -8.59 11.90
C ALA A 139 28.50 -9.44 12.98
N CYS A 140 28.79 -9.12 14.23
CA CYS A 140 28.33 -9.87 15.40
C CYS A 140 27.07 -9.27 16.03
N GLY A 141 26.09 -10.11 16.35
CA GLY A 141 24.84 -9.70 17.03
C GLY A 141 23.71 -10.71 16.83
N LEU A 142 22.63 -10.61 17.60
CA LEU A 142 21.45 -11.47 17.49
C LEU A 142 20.16 -10.65 17.62
N GLY A 143 19.05 -11.20 17.11
CA GLY A 143 17.70 -10.67 17.27
C GLY A 143 17.49 -9.29 16.63
N GLY A 144 18.10 -9.06 15.46
CA GLY A 144 17.93 -7.85 14.66
C GLY A 144 18.46 -6.58 15.31
N ALA A 145 19.39 -6.70 16.26
CA ALA A 145 20.17 -5.58 16.76
C ALA A 145 21.19 -5.10 15.72
N PHE A 146 21.76 -3.90 15.87
CA PHE A 146 22.83 -3.42 14.99
C PHE A 146 24.06 -4.34 15.05
N CYS A 147 24.62 -4.68 13.88
CA CYS A 147 25.85 -5.48 13.80
C CYS A 147 27.04 -4.75 14.41
N GLN A 148 27.83 -5.49 15.18
CA GLN A 148 29.06 -4.99 15.79
C GLN A 148 30.30 -5.66 15.15
N ASP A 149 31.29 -4.86 14.76
CA ASP A 149 32.59 -5.35 14.32
C ASP A 149 33.52 -5.60 15.52
N CYS A 150 33.74 -6.88 15.83
CA CYS A 150 34.63 -7.36 16.89
C CYS A 150 36.11 -7.35 16.46
N THR A 151 36.42 -7.26 15.17
CA THR A 151 37.80 -7.35 14.66
C THR A 151 38.66 -6.17 15.11
N ALA A 152 38.04 -4.98 15.25
CA ALA A 152 38.70 -3.78 15.77
C ALA A 152 39.25 -3.95 17.20
N ALA A 153 38.75 -4.93 17.96
CA ALA A 153 39.19 -5.25 19.32
C ALA A 153 39.86 -6.63 19.43
N ASN A 154 40.27 -7.24 18.31
CA ASN A 154 40.76 -8.63 18.23
C ASN A 154 39.80 -9.67 18.84
N GLY A 155 38.49 -9.38 18.82
CA GLY A 155 37.45 -10.28 19.31
C GLY A 155 36.93 -11.24 18.24
N SER A 156 36.37 -12.36 18.68
CA SER A 156 35.52 -13.24 17.89
C SER A 156 34.06 -13.05 18.31
N CYS A 157 33.14 -13.42 17.43
CA CYS A 157 31.72 -13.40 17.79
C CYS A 157 31.34 -14.73 18.44
N ALA A 158 30.90 -14.68 19.70
CA ALA A 158 30.40 -15.84 20.41
C ALA A 158 29.05 -15.51 21.04
N ALA A 159 28.06 -16.36 20.76
CA ALA A 159 26.67 -16.18 21.16
C ALA A 159 26.08 -14.77 20.85
N GLY A 160 26.43 -14.20 19.70
CA GLY A 160 25.95 -12.89 19.27
C GLY A 160 26.57 -11.71 20.00
N ARG A 161 27.73 -11.91 20.64
CA ARG A 161 28.47 -10.87 21.35
C ARG A 161 29.94 -10.94 20.98
N CYS A 162 30.59 -9.79 20.93
CA CYS A 162 32.05 -9.74 20.77
C CYS A 162 32.71 -10.30 22.04
N GLU A 163 33.26 -11.51 21.94
CA GLU A 163 34.12 -12.11 22.96
C GLU A 163 35.57 -11.93 22.55
N ASN A 164 36.39 -11.39 23.44
CA ASN A 164 37.81 -11.28 23.18
C ASN A 164 38.47 -12.65 23.42
N THR A 165 38.78 -13.37 22.35
CA THR A 165 39.40 -14.72 22.43
C THR A 165 40.91 -14.69 22.62
N THR A 166 41.46 -13.60 23.12
CA THR A 166 42.84 -13.59 23.61
C THR A 166 42.89 -13.12 25.05
N THR A 167 43.69 -13.85 25.85
CA THR A 167 44.18 -13.43 27.16
C THR A 167 44.31 -11.92 27.18
N CYS A 168 43.65 -11.29 28.14
CA CYS A 168 43.60 -9.84 28.18
C CYS A 168 45.04 -9.31 28.39
N THR A 169 45.56 -8.62 27.38
CA THR A 169 46.91 -8.07 27.32
C THR A 169 46.83 -6.60 26.91
N ALA A 170 47.94 -5.88 27.03
CA ALA A 170 48.05 -4.49 26.57
C ALA A 170 47.68 -4.32 25.08
N GLN A 171 47.90 -5.35 24.25
CA GLN A 171 47.57 -5.36 22.83
C GLN A 171 46.08 -5.61 22.57
N SER A 172 45.43 -6.52 23.33
CA SER A 172 43.99 -6.81 23.17
C SER A 172 43.09 -5.84 23.93
N CYS A 173 43.63 -5.05 24.85
CA CYS A 173 42.90 -4.10 25.69
C CYS A 173 43.63 -2.75 25.85
N PRO A 174 44.00 -2.05 24.75
CA PRO A 174 44.88 -0.87 24.81
C PRO A 174 44.26 0.29 25.59
N ASN A 175 42.93 0.43 25.55
CA ASN A 175 42.19 1.51 26.23
C ASN A 175 41.45 1.05 27.49
N GLY A 176 41.60 -0.21 27.90
CA GLY A 176 40.83 -0.82 29.00
C GLY A 176 41.70 -1.63 29.98
N CYS A 177 41.07 -2.32 30.92
CA CYS A 177 41.73 -3.17 31.91
C CYS A 177 41.21 -4.61 31.87
N CYS A 178 41.97 -5.53 32.46
CA CYS A 178 41.71 -6.96 32.44
C CYS A 178 41.05 -7.43 33.74
N ASP A 179 39.83 -7.94 33.63
CA ASP A 179 39.11 -8.64 34.69
C ASP A 179 39.15 -10.14 34.35
N GLY A 180 40.24 -10.80 34.75
CA GLY A 180 40.62 -12.10 34.18
C GLY A 180 41.01 -11.98 32.70
N ASP A 181 40.48 -12.86 31.85
CA ASP A 181 40.68 -12.81 30.39
C ASP A 181 39.75 -11.82 29.69
N VAL A 182 38.87 -11.13 30.43
CA VAL A 182 37.88 -10.20 29.85
C VAL A 182 38.40 -8.76 29.89
N CYS A 183 38.55 -8.15 28.72
CA CYS A 183 38.84 -6.72 28.59
C CYS A 183 37.59 -5.89 28.97
N ARG A 184 37.69 -5.09 30.01
CA ARG A 184 36.68 -4.12 30.46
C ARG A 184 37.05 -2.72 29.98
N SER A 185 36.06 -1.85 29.83
CA SER A 185 36.26 -0.46 29.42
C SER A 185 37.15 0.36 30.35
N GLY A 186 37.37 -0.09 31.59
CA GLY A 186 38.31 0.55 32.50
C GLY A 186 37.84 1.89 33.09
N THR A 187 36.56 2.20 32.95
CA THR A 187 35.95 3.50 33.33
C THR A 187 35.06 3.43 34.57
N SER A 188 34.81 2.23 35.13
CA SER A 188 33.93 2.06 36.29
C SER A 188 34.74 2.07 37.59
N ASN A 189 34.11 2.47 38.71
CA ASN A 189 34.76 2.39 40.03
C ASN A 189 35.07 0.95 40.46
N ALA A 190 34.34 -0.04 39.94
CA ALA A 190 34.57 -1.45 40.24
C ALA A 190 35.65 -2.09 39.35
N GLN A 191 35.87 -1.54 38.15
CA GLN A 191 36.82 -2.02 37.15
C GLN A 191 37.52 -0.84 36.48
N CYS A 192 38.49 -0.23 37.17
CA CYS A 192 39.23 0.93 36.70
C CYS A 192 40.63 0.55 36.21
N GLY A 193 41.04 1.07 35.04
CA GLY A 193 42.38 0.85 34.49
C GLY A 193 42.45 1.07 32.97
N SER A 194 43.65 1.05 32.41
CA SER A 194 43.92 1.13 30.95
C SER A 194 45.16 0.31 30.58
N GLY A 195 45.37 0.07 29.28
CA GLY A 195 46.58 -0.58 28.77
C GLY A 195 46.70 -2.07 29.11
N GLY A 196 45.57 -2.77 29.24
CA GLY A 196 45.52 -4.22 29.48
C GLY A 196 46.16 -4.66 30.79
N GLN A 197 46.21 -3.77 31.78
CA GLN A 197 46.56 -4.11 33.16
C GLN A 197 45.35 -4.68 33.89
N ALA A 198 45.55 -5.41 34.99
CA ALA A 198 44.45 -5.90 35.80
C ALA A 198 43.54 -4.76 36.29
N CYS A 199 42.22 -4.94 36.20
CA CYS A 199 41.25 -3.95 36.67
C CYS A 199 41.36 -3.76 38.18
N ALA A 200 41.42 -2.50 38.62
CA ALA A 200 41.42 -2.14 40.03
C ALA A 200 40.02 -1.65 40.46
N ALA A 201 39.54 -2.12 41.61
CA ALA A 201 38.41 -1.51 42.29
C ALA A 201 38.90 -0.27 43.05
N CYS A 202 38.36 0.90 42.72
CA CYS A 202 38.66 2.13 43.42
C CYS A 202 38.12 2.08 44.85
N GLY A 203 38.93 2.52 45.82
CA GLY A 203 38.52 2.56 47.22
C GLY A 203 37.27 3.41 47.47
N SER A 204 36.70 3.30 48.67
CA SER A 204 35.51 4.05 49.10
C SER A 204 35.62 5.56 48.86
N ASP A 205 36.84 6.10 48.92
CA ASP A 205 37.15 7.52 48.73
C ASP A 205 37.77 7.85 47.37
N GLN A 206 37.65 6.96 46.38
CA GLN A 206 38.19 7.12 45.03
C GLN A 206 37.12 6.96 43.94
N VAL A 207 37.33 7.62 42.80
CA VAL A 207 36.53 7.51 41.59
C VAL A 207 37.45 7.18 40.42
N CYS A 208 36.98 6.30 39.54
CA CYS A 208 37.68 6.02 38.31
C CYS A 208 37.57 7.23 37.38
N LYS A 209 38.67 7.95 37.17
CA LYS A 209 38.73 9.10 36.28
C LYS A 209 39.98 8.99 35.42
N ASN A 210 39.82 9.18 34.11
CA ASN A 210 40.87 8.96 33.12
C ASN A 210 41.52 7.58 33.30
N ASN A 211 40.70 6.55 33.48
CA ASN A 211 41.14 5.15 33.60
C ASN A 211 42.11 4.89 34.78
N SER A 212 42.08 5.72 35.81
CA SER A 212 42.84 5.54 37.05
C SER A 212 42.00 5.87 38.28
N CYS A 213 42.21 5.15 39.37
CA CYS A 213 41.54 5.44 40.65
C CYS A 213 42.13 6.71 41.25
N GLN A 214 41.41 7.80 41.09
CA GLN A 214 41.77 9.09 41.66
C GLN A 214 40.94 9.31 42.92
N ALA A 215 41.47 10.03 43.91
CA ALA A 215 40.66 10.43 45.06
C ALA A 215 39.37 11.11 44.57
N LYS A 216 38.22 10.70 45.10
CA LYS A 216 36.99 11.49 44.99
C LYS A 216 37.39 12.85 45.50
N VAL A 217 37.23 13.86 44.65
CA VAL A 217 37.30 15.24 45.14
C VAL A 217 36.11 15.37 46.09
N GLN A 218 36.37 15.16 47.37
CA GLN A 218 35.41 15.38 48.43
C GLN A 218 35.22 16.88 48.55
N CYS A 219 34.31 17.44 47.76
CA CYS A 219 33.72 18.71 48.09
C CYS A 219 32.80 18.48 49.29
N GLN A 220 33.35 18.69 50.49
CA GLN A 220 32.57 18.92 51.70
C GLN A 220 32.34 20.44 51.81
N PRO A 221 31.09 20.93 51.77
CA PRO A 221 29.81 20.20 51.67
C PRO A 221 29.33 19.94 50.23
N SER A 222 28.34 19.04 50.07
CA SER A 222 27.78 18.57 48.80
C SER A 222 27.00 19.65 48.03
N CYS A 223 27.40 19.99 46.80
CA CYS A 223 26.67 20.96 45.97
C CYS A 223 25.55 20.32 45.10
N ALA A 224 24.74 19.40 45.65
CA ALA A 224 23.52 18.97 44.97
C ALA A 224 22.50 20.14 44.95
N GLY A 225 22.32 20.77 43.78
CA GLY A 225 21.34 21.84 43.57
C GLY A 225 21.87 23.29 43.61
N LYS A 226 23.19 23.53 43.54
CA LYS A 226 23.78 24.89 43.52
C LYS A 226 24.83 25.08 42.42
N CYS A 227 24.97 26.32 41.93
CA CYS A 227 25.89 26.74 40.86
C CYS A 227 27.37 26.82 41.32
N ALA A 228 28.32 26.57 40.42
CA ALA A 228 29.76 26.48 40.71
C ALA A 228 30.47 27.86 40.64
N GLY A 229 31.38 28.15 41.60
CA GLY A 229 32.40 29.20 41.44
C GLY A 229 32.50 30.25 42.57
N ALA A 230 33.22 29.95 43.66
CA ALA A 230 34.00 30.86 44.50
C ALA A 230 34.91 30.04 45.45
N SER A 231 35.97 30.65 46.00
CA SER A 231 37.13 30.00 46.65
C SER A 231 36.87 29.20 47.94
N ASP A 232 35.63 29.12 48.41
CA ASP A 232 35.17 28.33 49.56
C ASP A 232 34.10 27.27 49.22
N GLY A 233 33.80 27.09 47.93
CA GLY A 233 33.34 25.79 47.43
C GLY A 233 31.84 25.51 47.31
N CYS A 234 30.88 26.35 47.75
CA CYS A 234 29.46 26.24 47.30
C CYS A 234 28.62 27.54 47.53
N GLY A 235 28.97 28.68 46.92
CA GLY A 235 28.26 29.96 47.17
C GLY A 235 28.26 30.99 46.04
N GLY A 236 28.32 30.59 44.77
CA GLY A 236 28.33 31.52 43.63
C GLY A 236 26.94 31.92 43.13
N ILE A 237 26.77 33.20 42.80
CA ILE A 237 25.67 33.73 41.99
C ILE A 237 25.67 32.96 40.67
N CYS A 238 24.55 32.31 40.30
CA CYS A 238 24.48 31.57 39.06
C CYS A 238 24.74 32.49 37.86
N THR A 239 25.79 32.19 37.08
CA THR A 239 26.07 32.90 35.84
C THR A 239 25.48 32.13 34.67
N ALA A 240 25.38 32.79 33.50
CA ALA A 240 24.56 32.39 32.35
C ALA A 240 24.98 31.08 31.62
N ASN A 241 25.64 30.13 32.29
CA ASN A 241 26.01 28.83 31.73
C ASN A 241 26.03 27.67 32.76
N ASP A 242 25.74 27.93 34.04
CA ASP A 242 25.91 26.94 35.12
C ASP A 242 24.69 26.02 35.32
N CYS A 243 23.62 26.24 34.56
CA CYS A 243 22.33 25.58 34.70
C CYS A 243 21.71 25.24 33.34
N LYS A 244 21.29 23.99 33.13
CA LYS A 244 20.55 23.60 31.91
C LYS A 244 19.21 24.35 31.78
N GLY A 245 18.54 24.61 32.90
CA GLY A 245 17.29 25.39 32.96
C GLY A 245 17.52 26.84 33.36
N CYS A 246 16.88 27.33 34.42
CA CYS A 246 16.93 28.73 34.85
C CYS A 246 17.29 28.88 36.33
N CYS A 247 17.61 30.11 36.74
CA CYS A 247 18.08 30.44 38.07
C CYS A 247 17.11 31.37 38.80
N HIS A 248 16.78 31.02 40.05
CA HIS A 248 16.11 31.95 40.97
C HIS A 248 16.92 32.01 42.27
N GLY A 249 17.59 33.13 42.48
CA GLY A 249 18.62 33.26 43.52
C GLY A 249 19.81 32.33 43.23
N SER A 250 20.16 31.51 44.22
CA SER A 250 21.24 30.52 44.13
C SER A 250 20.77 29.11 43.73
N SER A 251 19.49 28.96 43.36
CA SER A 251 18.87 27.68 43.03
C SER A 251 18.66 27.51 41.54
N CYS A 252 19.01 26.32 41.03
CA CYS A 252 18.83 25.89 39.66
C CYS A 252 17.50 25.14 39.49
N TYR A 253 16.66 25.56 38.56
CA TYR A 253 15.40 24.90 38.21
C TYR A 253 15.47 24.32 36.80
N SER A 254 14.63 23.33 36.50
CA SER A 254 14.61 22.65 35.19
C SER A 254 14.26 23.56 34.02
N GLY A 255 13.66 24.74 34.27
CA GLY A 255 13.32 25.69 33.22
C GLY A 255 12.07 25.32 32.41
N ALA A 256 11.30 24.30 32.83
CA ALA A 256 10.21 23.73 32.05
C ALA A 256 8.80 24.02 32.60
N THR A 257 8.68 24.76 33.72
CA THR A 257 7.39 25.00 34.37
C THR A 257 6.95 26.44 34.22
N ALA A 258 5.63 26.70 34.25
CA ALA A 258 5.10 28.07 34.22
C ALA A 258 5.58 28.94 35.40
N PHE A 259 5.99 28.33 36.52
CA PHE A 259 6.53 29.06 37.66
C PHE A 259 8.03 29.34 37.56
N ASN A 260 8.78 28.50 36.85
CA ASN A 260 10.24 28.57 36.72
C ASN A 260 10.61 28.34 35.25
N CYS A 261 10.27 29.31 34.39
CA CYS A 261 10.53 29.24 32.96
C CYS A 261 11.84 29.96 32.62
N GLY A 262 12.70 29.32 31.84
CA GLY A 262 14.00 29.86 31.43
C GLY A 262 14.94 28.75 30.98
N SER A 263 16.01 29.09 30.26
CA SER A 263 17.02 28.14 29.81
C SER A 263 18.42 28.73 29.94
N ALA A 264 19.44 27.86 29.88
CA ALA A 264 20.86 28.25 29.88
C ALA A 264 21.27 29.16 31.04
N GLY A 265 20.76 28.91 32.25
CA GLY A 265 21.15 29.64 33.45
C GLY A 265 20.69 31.10 33.50
N GLY A 266 19.76 31.50 32.62
CA GLY A 266 19.06 32.78 32.72
C GLY A 266 18.15 32.85 33.95
N ILE A 267 17.67 34.05 34.31
CA ILE A 267 16.75 34.23 35.44
C ILE A 267 15.42 33.52 35.16
N CYS A 268 14.95 32.71 36.11
CA CYS A 268 13.62 32.11 36.04
C CYS A 268 12.55 33.19 36.06
N GLN A 269 11.68 33.17 35.06
CA GLN A 269 10.48 34.00 35.01
C GLN A 269 9.23 33.16 35.25
N ARG A 270 8.24 33.77 35.92
CA ARG A 270 6.90 33.21 36.05
C ARG A 270 6.08 33.65 34.85
N CYS A 271 5.57 32.68 34.10
CA CYS A 271 4.64 32.93 33.02
C CYS A 271 3.30 33.42 33.57
N SER A 272 2.66 34.33 32.84
CA SER A 272 1.34 34.86 33.15
C SER A 272 0.30 33.73 33.17
N SER A 273 -0.89 33.99 33.73
CA SER A 273 -1.96 32.98 33.80
C SER A 273 -2.33 32.40 32.44
N ASP A 274 -2.19 33.21 31.38
CA ASP A 274 -2.43 32.90 29.97
C ASP A 274 -1.17 32.43 29.22
N GLU A 275 -0.09 32.05 29.90
CA GLU A 275 1.17 31.62 29.29
C GLU A 275 1.67 30.27 29.85
N ALA A 276 2.40 29.52 29.02
CA ALA A 276 3.06 28.27 29.35
C ALA A 276 4.54 28.35 28.97
N CYS A 277 5.38 27.64 29.71
CA CYS A 277 6.80 27.59 29.42
C CYS A 277 7.08 26.60 28.28
N SER A 278 7.54 27.11 27.14
CA SER A 278 7.97 26.30 26.00
C SER A 278 9.41 26.64 25.66
N SER A 279 10.31 25.66 25.73
CA SER A 279 11.75 25.84 25.46
C SER A 279 12.41 26.97 26.25
N GLY A 280 12.03 27.13 27.52
CA GLY A 280 12.60 28.17 28.39
C GLY A 280 12.04 29.58 28.16
N VAL A 281 10.99 29.76 27.36
CA VAL A 281 10.33 31.05 27.14
C VAL A 281 8.86 30.95 27.49
N CYS A 282 8.33 31.96 28.17
CA CYS A 282 6.89 32.08 28.39
C CYS A 282 6.21 32.41 27.07
N THR A 283 5.35 31.51 26.62
CA THR A 283 4.59 31.63 25.38
C THR A 283 3.11 31.59 25.74
N LYS A 284 2.26 32.37 25.06
CA LYS A 284 0.82 32.32 25.32
C LYS A 284 0.28 30.90 25.19
N LYS A 285 -0.48 30.46 26.20
CA LYS A 285 -1.34 29.28 26.12
C LYS A 285 -2.35 29.53 25.02
N CYS A 286 -2.31 28.70 23.99
CA CYS A 286 -3.43 28.51 23.10
C CYS A 286 -4.64 28.09 23.95
N THR A 287 -5.62 28.99 24.11
CA THR A 287 -6.83 28.74 24.91
C THR A 287 -8.04 28.85 24.01
N PRO A 288 -8.77 27.74 23.76
CA PRO A 288 -8.60 26.40 24.33
C PRO A 288 -7.38 25.65 23.75
N SER A 289 -6.95 24.57 24.40
CA SER A 289 -5.95 23.62 23.87
C SER A 289 -6.25 23.29 22.41
N CYS A 290 -5.30 23.52 21.52
CA CYS A 290 -5.47 23.39 20.06
C CYS A 290 -5.54 21.93 19.56
N GLY A 291 -5.88 20.96 20.42
CA GLY A 291 -6.24 19.60 19.98
C GLY A 291 -7.43 19.67 19.01
N GLY A 292 -7.16 19.48 17.72
CA GLY A 292 -8.18 19.52 16.66
C GLY A 292 -8.49 20.89 16.04
N LYS A 293 -7.71 21.95 16.30
CA LYS A 293 -7.90 23.28 15.67
C LYS A 293 -6.67 23.75 14.90
N CYS A 294 -6.92 24.46 13.78
CA CYS A 294 -5.89 24.99 12.89
C CYS A 294 -5.14 26.18 13.53
N ALA A 295 -3.81 26.14 13.52
CA ALA A 295 -2.97 27.28 13.90
C ALA A 295 -3.08 28.40 12.83
N GLY A 296 -3.33 29.65 13.23
CA GLY A 296 -3.34 30.75 12.24
C GLY A 296 -3.95 32.09 12.62
N ALA A 297 -4.45 32.29 13.85
CA ALA A 297 -4.86 33.62 14.32
C ALA A 297 -3.95 34.09 15.46
N ALA A 298 -3.78 35.42 15.61
CA ALA A 298 -2.92 36.04 16.63
C ALA A 298 -3.35 35.74 18.08
N ASP A 299 -4.52 35.14 18.28
CA ASP A 299 -5.07 34.67 19.55
C ASP A 299 -4.83 33.16 19.81
N GLY A 300 -4.14 32.46 18.91
CA GLY A 300 -3.58 31.15 19.17
C GLY A 300 -4.51 29.94 18.97
N CYS A 301 -5.81 30.09 18.71
CA CYS A 301 -6.68 29.00 18.19
C CYS A 301 -7.94 29.58 17.52
N GLY A 302 -7.88 29.81 16.20
CA GLY A 302 -9.03 30.36 15.47
C GLY A 302 -8.74 30.75 14.01
N GLY A 303 -7.59 30.32 13.47
CA GLY A 303 -7.25 30.62 12.09
C GLY A 303 -8.19 29.92 11.12
N VAL A 304 -8.58 30.63 10.06
CA VAL A 304 -9.04 30.01 8.81
C VAL A 304 -7.99 28.95 8.47
N CYS A 305 -8.38 27.67 8.39
CA CYS A 305 -7.42 26.63 8.05
C CYS A 305 -6.83 26.97 6.68
N THR A 306 -5.57 27.39 6.69
CA THR A 306 -4.78 27.53 5.47
C THR A 306 -4.20 26.16 5.13
N ALA A 307 -3.80 25.98 3.86
CA ALA A 307 -3.38 24.70 3.26
C ALA A 307 -2.16 24.00 3.91
N ASN A 308 -1.71 24.43 5.10
CA ASN A 308 -0.60 23.85 5.84
C ASN A 308 -0.84 23.78 7.38
N SER A 309 -2.05 24.09 7.84
CA SER A 309 -2.35 24.20 9.29
C SER A 309 -3.07 22.99 9.89
N CYS A 310 -3.35 21.96 9.09
CA CYS A 310 -4.11 20.77 9.45
C CYS A 310 -3.59 19.54 8.70
N ASN A 311 -3.32 18.43 9.39
CA ASN A 311 -2.88 17.19 8.76
C ASN A 311 -3.99 16.53 7.92
N GLY A 312 -5.25 16.71 8.30
CA GLY A 312 -6.43 16.28 7.54
C GLY A 312 -7.02 17.39 6.69
N CYS A 313 -8.34 17.57 6.74
CA CYS A 313 -9.06 18.57 5.95
C CYS A 313 -9.82 19.57 6.83
N CYS A 314 -10.18 20.71 6.24
CA CYS A 314 -10.93 21.77 6.90
C CYS A 314 -12.41 21.73 6.54
N GLN A 315 -13.29 21.68 7.54
CA GLN A 315 -14.71 21.91 7.37
C GLN A 315 -15.19 22.88 8.44
N ASN A 316 -15.83 23.99 8.05
CA ASN A 316 -16.35 25.00 8.98
C ASN A 316 -15.32 25.50 10.00
N LYS A 317 -14.05 25.69 9.58
CA LYS A 317 -12.90 26.08 10.42
C LYS A 317 -12.48 25.02 11.47
N VAL A 318 -12.96 23.79 11.34
CA VAL A 318 -12.56 22.65 12.16
C VAL A 318 -11.64 21.74 11.34
N CYS A 319 -10.50 21.36 11.93
CA CYS A 319 -9.61 20.37 11.33
C CYS A 319 -10.18 18.97 11.62
N LEU A 320 -10.70 18.30 10.59
CA LEU A 320 -11.12 16.91 10.66
C LEU A 320 -9.95 16.01 10.27
N ALA A 321 -9.99 14.74 10.71
CA ALA A 321 -8.94 13.77 10.43
C ALA A 321 -8.67 13.58 8.93
N GLY A 322 -9.65 13.88 8.06
CA GLY A 322 -9.47 13.78 6.62
C GLY A 322 -9.50 12.35 6.08
N THR A 323 -10.01 11.39 6.86
CA THR A 323 -9.98 9.94 6.55
C THR A 323 -11.35 9.33 6.33
N SER A 324 -12.44 10.09 6.50
CA SER A 324 -13.79 9.57 6.30
C SER A 324 -14.32 9.91 4.91
N ALA A 325 -15.22 9.07 4.36
CA ALA A 325 -15.85 9.34 3.07
C ALA A 325 -16.65 10.66 3.08
N SER A 326 -17.23 11.09 4.20
CA SER A 326 -17.96 12.36 4.31
C SER A 326 -17.08 13.59 4.56
N SER A 327 -15.80 13.39 4.88
CA SER A 327 -14.86 14.45 5.22
C SER A 327 -13.44 14.05 4.83
N CYS A 328 -13.26 13.86 3.53
CA CYS A 328 -11.99 13.45 2.95
C CYS A 328 -11.15 14.66 2.56
N GLY A 329 -9.85 14.57 2.79
CA GLY A 329 -8.89 15.57 2.34
C GLY A 329 -7.66 15.64 3.22
N LYS A 330 -6.70 16.44 2.81
CA LYS A 330 -5.37 16.52 3.45
C LYS A 330 -4.78 17.90 3.37
N SER A 331 -3.75 18.13 4.18
CA SER A 331 -2.97 19.37 4.14
C SER A 331 -3.88 20.60 4.25
N GLY A 332 -4.87 20.54 5.16
CA GLY A 332 -5.78 21.66 5.41
C GLY A 332 -6.62 22.13 4.23
N THR A 333 -6.72 21.35 3.14
CA THR A 333 -7.67 21.62 2.05
C THR A 333 -9.11 21.47 2.54
N SER A 334 -10.09 22.03 1.83
CA SER A 334 -11.50 21.89 2.21
C SER A 334 -11.91 20.42 2.18
N CYS A 335 -12.57 19.94 3.25
CA CYS A 335 -13.11 18.58 3.27
C CYS A 335 -14.13 18.40 2.16
N GLN A 336 -14.00 17.32 1.41
CA GLN A 336 -14.96 16.91 0.40
C GLN A 336 -15.59 15.57 0.78
N ALA A 337 -16.85 15.37 0.39
CA ALA A 337 -17.47 14.06 0.43
C ALA A 337 -17.02 13.28 -0.82
N CYS A 338 -16.60 12.04 -0.62
CA CYS A 338 -16.33 11.10 -1.70
C CYS A 338 -17.64 10.56 -2.26
N ASP A 339 -17.65 10.24 -3.55
CA ASP A 339 -18.80 9.60 -4.17
C ASP A 339 -19.02 8.18 -3.64
N ALA A 340 -20.20 7.60 -3.88
CA ALA A 340 -20.58 6.29 -3.36
C ALA A 340 -19.66 5.13 -3.82
N PHE A 341 -18.94 5.31 -4.93
CA PHE A 341 -17.95 4.35 -5.45
C PHE A 341 -16.52 4.64 -5.00
N GLU A 342 -16.32 5.68 -4.22
CA GLU A 342 -15.02 6.14 -3.75
C GLU A 342 -14.85 5.88 -2.26
N TYR A 343 -13.60 5.83 -1.82
CA TYR A 343 -13.23 5.88 -0.41
C TYR A 343 -12.18 6.96 -0.20
N CYS A 344 -12.07 7.42 1.04
CA CYS A 344 -11.04 8.39 1.37
C CYS A 344 -9.69 7.69 1.57
N SER A 345 -8.80 7.84 0.60
CA SER A 345 -7.44 7.30 0.70
C SER A 345 -6.57 8.19 1.59
N SER A 346 -5.84 7.52 2.49
CA SER A 346 -4.81 8.12 3.33
C SER A 346 -3.62 8.68 2.56
N SER A 347 -3.52 8.47 1.24
CA SER A 347 -2.46 8.99 0.34
C SER A 347 -2.97 10.05 -0.64
N SER A 348 -4.21 9.98 -1.14
CA SER A 348 -4.61 10.71 -2.36
C SER A 348 -5.95 11.43 -2.32
N GLY A 349 -6.64 11.49 -1.18
CA GLY A 349 -8.01 12.03 -1.14
C GLY A 349 -9.03 10.99 -1.61
N CYS A 350 -10.16 11.42 -2.18
CA CYS A 350 -11.18 10.48 -2.67
C CYS A 350 -10.64 9.69 -3.86
N THR A 351 -10.76 8.36 -3.80
CA THR A 351 -10.29 7.46 -4.85
C THR A 351 -11.27 6.32 -5.06
N VAL A 352 -11.40 5.86 -6.31
CA VAL A 352 -12.32 4.77 -6.67
C VAL A 352 -11.92 3.47 -5.96
N SER A 353 -12.88 2.86 -5.26
CA SER A 353 -12.69 1.58 -4.59
C SER A 353 -12.45 0.47 -5.61
N ALA A 354 -11.46 -0.40 -5.36
CA ALA A 354 -11.22 -1.59 -6.17
C ALA A 354 -12.44 -2.53 -6.21
N LEU A 355 -13.29 -2.46 -5.18
CA LEU A 355 -14.50 -3.26 -5.03
C LEU A 355 -15.78 -2.53 -5.46
N ALA A 356 -15.69 -1.29 -5.97
CA ALA A 356 -16.84 -0.63 -6.57
C ALA A 356 -17.31 -1.42 -7.79
N LYS A 357 -18.63 -1.54 -7.96
CA LYS A 357 -19.27 -2.27 -9.04
C LYS A 357 -19.73 -1.33 -10.15
N TRP A 358 -19.60 -1.78 -11.38
CA TRP A 358 -19.87 -0.99 -12.58
C TRP A 358 -20.65 -1.81 -13.59
N ASP A 359 -21.58 -1.14 -14.24
CA ASP A 359 -22.28 -1.64 -15.41
C ASP A 359 -21.63 -1.05 -16.67
N LEU A 360 -21.26 -1.93 -17.60
CA LEU A 360 -20.77 -1.57 -18.92
C LEU A 360 -21.95 -1.49 -19.88
N VAL A 361 -22.26 -0.31 -20.39
CA VAL A 361 -23.38 -0.09 -21.32
C VAL A 361 -22.86 0.17 -22.72
N ILE A 362 -23.19 -0.74 -23.64
CA ILE A 362 -22.89 -0.58 -25.07
C ILE A 362 -24.08 0.12 -25.72
N LYS A 363 -23.85 1.32 -26.25
CA LYS A 363 -24.90 2.17 -26.78
C LYS A 363 -25.14 1.86 -28.25
N SER A 364 -24.15 2.14 -29.09
CA SER A 364 -24.27 2.00 -30.54
C SER A 364 -22.90 1.89 -31.21
N ALA A 365 -22.89 1.50 -32.48
CA ALA A 365 -21.71 1.58 -33.33
C ALA A 365 -22.07 2.26 -34.66
N SER A 366 -21.05 2.77 -35.37
CA SER A 366 -21.17 3.29 -36.73
C SER A 366 -20.10 2.67 -37.60
N LEU A 367 -20.53 1.98 -38.65
CA LEU A 367 -19.68 1.23 -39.56
C LEU A 367 -19.56 1.95 -40.92
N SER A 368 -18.47 1.68 -41.63
CA SER A 368 -18.29 2.19 -43.00
C SER A 368 -19.15 1.42 -44.00
N THR A 369 -19.89 2.12 -44.86
CA THR A 369 -20.72 1.51 -45.92
C THR A 369 -19.93 1.09 -47.16
N SER A 370 -18.59 1.19 -47.14
CA SER A 370 -17.75 0.92 -48.30
C SER A 370 -17.36 -0.55 -48.47
N LYS A 371 -17.63 -1.38 -47.46
CA LYS A 371 -17.33 -2.81 -47.45
C LYS A 371 -18.62 -3.56 -47.09
N SER A 372 -18.81 -4.70 -47.75
CA SER A 372 -19.82 -5.71 -47.40
C SER A 372 -19.07 -6.78 -46.63
N TRP A 373 -19.63 -7.22 -45.52
CA TRP A 373 -19.07 -8.29 -44.70
C TRP A 373 -19.87 -9.59 -44.85
N ASP A 374 -21.18 -9.50 -45.09
CA ASP A 374 -21.95 -10.66 -45.54
C ASP A 374 -21.45 -11.27 -46.87
N ASP A 375 -21.59 -12.59 -46.94
CA ASP A 375 -21.29 -13.40 -48.12
C ASP A 375 -22.26 -13.11 -49.28
N TYR A 376 -21.78 -13.17 -50.53
CA TYR A 376 -22.49 -12.72 -51.75
C TYR A 376 -23.86 -13.39 -52.02
N THR A 377 -24.23 -14.41 -51.25
CA THR A 377 -25.43 -15.21 -51.43
C THR A 377 -26.61 -14.74 -50.59
N SER A 378 -26.40 -13.87 -49.60
CA SER A 378 -27.48 -13.26 -48.82
C SER A 378 -28.20 -12.19 -49.65
N THR A 379 -29.52 -12.09 -49.49
CA THR A 379 -30.33 -11.05 -50.16
C THR A 379 -30.11 -9.64 -49.60
N SER A 380 -29.39 -9.53 -48.48
CA SER A 380 -29.00 -8.28 -47.85
C SER A 380 -27.48 -8.31 -47.67
N ARG A 381 -26.80 -7.25 -48.10
CA ARG A 381 -25.33 -7.09 -48.04
C ARG A 381 -24.92 -6.22 -46.86
N LEU A 382 -25.69 -6.26 -45.79
CA LEU A 382 -25.59 -5.35 -44.66
C LEU A 382 -25.13 -6.15 -43.45
N PRO A 383 -24.10 -5.72 -42.72
CA PRO A 383 -23.52 -6.54 -41.67
C PRO A 383 -24.51 -6.85 -40.54
N ASP A 384 -24.40 -8.06 -40.02
CA ASP A 384 -25.05 -8.62 -38.85
C ASP A 384 -24.19 -8.37 -37.59
N VAL A 385 -24.25 -7.15 -37.08
CA VAL A 385 -23.26 -6.64 -36.12
C VAL A 385 -23.52 -7.11 -34.69
N ARG A 386 -22.45 -7.56 -34.01
CA ARG A 386 -22.38 -7.70 -32.55
C ARG A 386 -21.04 -7.22 -31.99
N ILE A 387 -21.03 -6.81 -30.74
CA ILE A 387 -19.82 -6.40 -30.02
C ILE A 387 -19.38 -7.53 -29.11
N ARG A 388 -18.09 -7.85 -29.11
CA ARG A 388 -17.47 -8.90 -28.31
C ARG A 388 -16.30 -8.36 -27.48
N PHE A 389 -16.29 -8.72 -26.21
CA PHE A 389 -15.19 -8.47 -25.28
C PHE A 389 -14.57 -9.80 -24.84
N PRO A 390 -13.50 -10.29 -25.50
CA PRO A 390 -12.93 -11.60 -25.21
C PRO A 390 -12.24 -11.69 -23.84
N ASN A 391 -11.79 -10.58 -23.27
CA ASN A 391 -10.98 -10.58 -22.04
C ASN A 391 -11.58 -9.75 -20.88
N LEU A 392 -12.88 -9.44 -20.95
CA LEU A 392 -13.56 -8.64 -19.92
C LEU A 392 -13.76 -9.42 -18.61
N THR A 393 -14.03 -10.73 -18.70
CA THR A 393 -14.21 -11.57 -17.51
C THR A 393 -12.91 -12.22 -17.07
N LEU A 394 -12.82 -12.59 -15.78
CA LEU A 394 -11.67 -13.30 -15.24
C LEU A 394 -11.60 -14.76 -15.72
N SER A 395 -12.73 -15.36 -16.10
CA SER A 395 -12.78 -16.72 -16.64
C SER A 395 -12.29 -16.80 -18.10
N GLY A 396 -12.02 -15.66 -18.74
CA GLY A 396 -11.73 -15.59 -20.18
C GLY A 396 -12.96 -15.84 -21.06
N ALA A 397 -14.15 -15.97 -20.47
CA ALA A 397 -15.39 -16.03 -21.23
C ALA A 397 -15.67 -14.67 -21.87
N ALA A 398 -15.95 -14.69 -23.18
CA ALA A 398 -16.29 -13.49 -23.90
C ALA A 398 -17.66 -12.96 -23.44
N VAL A 399 -17.78 -11.63 -23.35
CA VAL A 399 -19.06 -10.94 -23.15
C VAL A 399 -19.49 -10.35 -24.48
N GLU A 400 -20.71 -10.66 -24.92
CA GLU A 400 -21.20 -10.31 -26.25
C GLU A 400 -22.56 -9.64 -26.21
N THR A 401 -22.80 -8.69 -27.11
CA THR A 401 -24.16 -8.16 -27.36
C THR A 401 -24.97 -9.14 -28.19
N VAL A 402 -26.29 -8.97 -28.18
CA VAL A 402 -27.15 -9.59 -29.21
C VAL A 402 -26.76 -9.08 -30.60
N THR A 403 -26.93 -9.93 -31.62
CA THR A 403 -26.72 -9.55 -33.02
C THR A 403 -27.79 -8.57 -33.50
N LYS A 404 -27.37 -7.51 -34.17
CA LYS A 404 -28.23 -6.56 -34.87
C LYS A 404 -28.10 -6.83 -36.35
N TRP A 405 -29.15 -7.43 -36.90
CA TRP A 405 -29.16 -7.90 -38.27
C TRP A 405 -29.21 -6.75 -39.26
N ASN A 406 -28.39 -6.82 -40.30
CA ASN A 406 -28.45 -5.95 -41.47
C ASN A 406 -28.37 -4.44 -41.17
N ASP A 407 -27.40 -4.00 -40.36
CA ASP A 407 -27.34 -2.63 -39.85
C ASP A 407 -25.91 -2.06 -39.76
N TYR A 408 -25.64 -0.96 -40.46
CA TYR A 408 -24.37 -0.22 -40.35
C TYR A 408 -24.32 0.74 -39.15
N ALA A 409 -25.44 1.01 -38.50
CA ALA A 409 -25.55 1.91 -37.36
C ALA A 409 -26.31 1.27 -36.18
N PRO A 410 -25.89 0.08 -35.72
CA PRO A 410 -26.63 -0.69 -34.73
C PRO A 410 -26.69 0.02 -33.37
N GLU A 411 -27.86 -0.03 -32.74
CA GLU A 411 -28.07 0.41 -31.36
C GLU A 411 -28.50 -0.77 -30.46
N TRP A 412 -27.77 -0.96 -29.36
CA TRP A 412 -28.04 -2.03 -28.40
C TRP A 412 -28.69 -1.51 -27.12
N ASN A 413 -28.13 -0.46 -26.53
CA ASN A 413 -28.45 -0.03 -25.17
C ASN A 413 -28.35 -1.17 -24.13
N SER A 414 -27.51 -2.17 -24.41
CA SER A 414 -27.33 -3.34 -23.55
C SER A 414 -26.37 -3.03 -22.41
N SER A 415 -26.70 -3.52 -21.22
CA SER A 415 -25.90 -3.38 -20.01
C SER A 415 -25.30 -4.73 -19.61
N PHE A 416 -24.02 -4.75 -19.31
CA PHE A 416 -23.28 -5.91 -18.82
C PHE A 416 -22.73 -5.62 -17.42
N GLY A 417 -22.71 -6.63 -16.55
CA GLY A 417 -22.17 -6.51 -15.20
C GLY A 417 -23.06 -7.16 -14.13
N PRO A 418 -22.79 -6.90 -12.84
CA PRO A 418 -21.79 -5.94 -12.36
C PRO A 418 -20.34 -6.43 -12.53
N PHE A 419 -19.43 -5.51 -12.89
CA PHE A 419 -17.98 -5.73 -12.88
C PHE A 419 -17.32 -4.91 -11.77
N TYR A 420 -16.33 -5.48 -11.08
CA TYR A 420 -15.55 -4.73 -10.11
C TYR A 420 -14.54 -3.79 -10.78
N THR A 421 -14.20 -2.69 -10.11
CA THR A 421 -13.16 -1.75 -10.57
C THR A 421 -11.87 -2.47 -10.96
N TYR A 422 -11.38 -3.43 -10.16
CA TYR A 422 -10.14 -4.15 -10.49
C TYR A 422 -10.25 -5.01 -11.76
N GLN A 423 -11.45 -5.43 -12.14
CA GLN A 423 -11.67 -6.14 -13.41
C GLN A 423 -11.64 -5.15 -14.57
N LEU A 424 -12.14 -3.93 -14.38
CA LEU A 424 -12.21 -2.92 -15.41
C LEU A 424 -10.91 -2.10 -15.57
N ASP A 425 -10.16 -1.82 -14.50
CA ASP A 425 -8.96 -0.95 -14.45
C ASP A 425 -7.74 -1.57 -15.15
N LYS A 426 -7.89 -1.89 -16.44
CA LYS A 426 -6.92 -2.51 -17.33
C LYS A 426 -7.31 -2.30 -18.80
N ALA A 427 -6.50 -2.82 -19.70
CA ALA A 427 -6.79 -2.85 -21.13
C ALA A 427 -7.73 -4.01 -21.50
N HIS A 428 -8.77 -3.70 -22.27
CA HIS A 428 -9.74 -4.65 -22.80
C HIS A 428 -9.69 -4.66 -24.31
N ILE A 429 -9.75 -5.84 -24.91
CA ILE A 429 -9.92 -5.99 -26.34
C ILE A 429 -11.41 -5.85 -26.62
N VAL A 430 -11.75 -5.09 -27.65
CA VAL A 430 -13.12 -4.97 -28.15
C VAL A 430 -13.12 -5.30 -29.63
N GLU A 431 -14.01 -6.20 -30.02
CA GLU A 431 -14.18 -6.66 -31.39
C GLU A 431 -15.59 -6.29 -31.86
N ILE A 432 -15.67 -5.64 -33.02
CA ILE A 432 -16.91 -5.48 -33.79
C ILE A 432 -16.93 -6.66 -34.75
N ILE A 433 -17.95 -7.49 -34.65
CA ILE A 433 -18.06 -8.76 -35.39
C ILE A 433 -19.27 -8.68 -36.30
N ASP A 434 -19.09 -9.10 -37.54
CA ASP A 434 -20.17 -9.45 -38.44
C ASP A 434 -20.50 -10.93 -38.28
N TYR A 435 -21.72 -11.25 -37.90
CA TYR A 435 -22.11 -12.60 -37.50
C TYR A 435 -22.71 -13.37 -38.67
N ASP A 436 -21.93 -14.30 -39.23
CA ASP A 436 -22.46 -15.29 -40.15
C ASP A 436 -22.93 -16.55 -39.43
N SER A 437 -24.15 -17.00 -39.76
CA SER A 437 -24.68 -18.26 -39.23
C SER A 437 -24.16 -19.51 -39.95
N ALA A 438 -23.71 -19.35 -41.19
CA ALA A 438 -23.32 -20.46 -42.07
C ALA A 438 -21.81 -20.55 -42.31
N THR A 439 -21.09 -19.46 -42.09
CA THR A 439 -19.64 -19.33 -42.29
C THR A 439 -19.00 -18.80 -41.01
N SER A 440 -17.68 -18.62 -41.02
CA SER A 440 -16.98 -17.98 -39.92
C SER A 440 -17.31 -16.49 -39.89
N SER A 441 -17.77 -15.99 -38.74
CA SER A 441 -17.99 -14.57 -38.50
C SER A 441 -16.73 -13.73 -38.76
N ASP A 442 -16.91 -12.58 -39.42
CA ASP A 442 -15.83 -11.65 -39.74
C ASP A 442 -15.56 -10.62 -38.63
N VAL A 443 -14.30 -10.24 -38.45
CA VAL A 443 -13.92 -9.13 -37.56
C VAL A 443 -13.96 -7.82 -38.33
N VAL A 444 -15.05 -7.06 -38.16
CA VAL A 444 -15.24 -5.74 -38.75
C VAL A 444 -14.29 -4.70 -38.16
N GLY A 445 -13.93 -4.81 -36.89
CA GLY A 445 -13.07 -3.82 -36.25
C GLY A 445 -12.51 -4.32 -34.93
N ARG A 446 -11.29 -3.88 -34.59
CA ARG A 446 -10.67 -4.21 -33.30
C ARG A 446 -10.05 -2.96 -32.68
N CYS A 447 -10.30 -2.76 -31.39
CA CYS A 447 -9.70 -1.70 -30.59
C CYS A 447 -9.30 -2.21 -29.21
N THR A 448 -8.40 -1.46 -28.57
CA THR A 448 -8.07 -1.62 -27.16
C THR A 448 -8.73 -0.52 -26.36
N LEU A 449 -9.61 -0.91 -25.46
CA LEU A 449 -10.28 -0.07 -24.48
C LEU A 449 -9.48 -0.08 -23.18
N THR A 450 -8.75 0.99 -22.89
CA THR A 450 -8.11 1.16 -21.58
C THR A 450 -9.06 1.90 -20.66
N ILE A 451 -9.60 1.21 -19.66
CA ILE A 451 -10.38 1.84 -18.59
C ILE A 451 -9.43 2.04 -17.41
N THR A 452 -9.40 3.27 -16.89
CA THR A 452 -8.63 3.65 -15.72
C THR A 452 -9.55 4.05 -14.57
N LYS A 453 -9.06 4.06 -13.34
CA LYS A 453 -9.77 4.69 -12.19
C LYS A 453 -10.24 6.12 -12.49
N SER A 454 -9.44 6.92 -13.21
CA SER A 454 -9.83 8.28 -13.59
C SER A 454 -10.99 8.31 -14.61
N THR A 455 -11.10 7.30 -15.47
CA THR A 455 -12.23 7.14 -16.40
C THR A 455 -13.51 6.77 -15.65
N LEU A 456 -13.38 5.94 -14.61
CA LEU A 456 -14.48 5.49 -13.76
C LEU A 456 -15.00 6.64 -12.88
N SER A 457 -14.13 7.47 -12.31
CA SER A 457 -14.53 8.59 -11.44
C SER A 457 -15.40 9.64 -12.12
N LEU A 458 -15.34 9.76 -13.46
CA LEU A 458 -16.11 10.74 -14.21
C LEU A 458 -17.46 10.21 -14.74
N GLY A 459 -17.76 8.92 -14.57
CA GLY A 459 -18.93 8.29 -15.19
C GLY A 459 -18.95 8.48 -16.72
N SER A 460 -17.82 8.15 -17.37
CA SER A 460 -17.55 8.56 -18.74
C SER A 460 -18.47 7.90 -19.78
N GLN A 461 -18.96 8.71 -20.71
CA GLN A 461 -19.38 8.27 -22.04
C GLN A 461 -18.23 8.55 -23.00
N THR A 462 -17.73 7.52 -23.65
CA THR A 462 -16.55 7.64 -24.49
C THR A 462 -16.83 7.04 -25.87
N LEU A 463 -16.41 7.78 -26.89
CA LEU A 463 -16.39 7.33 -28.28
C LEU A 463 -15.04 6.69 -28.58
N TYR A 464 -15.06 5.44 -29.00
CA TYR A 464 -13.86 4.68 -29.36
C TYR A 464 -13.74 4.52 -30.87
N SER A 465 -12.53 4.68 -31.38
CA SER A 465 -12.18 4.38 -32.77
C SER A 465 -11.58 2.98 -32.83
N CYS A 466 -12.24 2.08 -33.54
CA CYS A 466 -11.86 0.68 -33.69
C CYS A 466 -11.46 0.44 -35.12
N LYS A 467 -10.18 0.15 -35.34
CA LYS A 467 -9.63 0.05 -36.69
C LYS A 467 -9.89 -1.34 -37.23
N ASN A 468 -10.37 -1.43 -38.47
CA ASN A 468 -10.44 -2.72 -39.16
C ASN A 468 -9.02 -3.12 -39.60
N PRO A 469 -8.59 -4.35 -39.29
CA PRO A 469 -7.26 -4.83 -39.66
C PRO A 469 -7.05 -4.98 -41.17
N ASP A 470 -8.11 -5.18 -41.94
CA ASP A 470 -8.05 -5.45 -43.39
C ASP A 470 -8.07 -4.18 -44.24
N ASP A 471 -8.90 -3.18 -43.87
CA ASP A 471 -9.10 -1.97 -44.69
C ASP A 471 -8.50 -0.70 -44.06
N GLY A 472 -8.04 -0.78 -42.81
CA GLY A 472 -7.44 0.34 -42.09
C GLY A 472 -8.39 1.50 -41.77
N LYS A 473 -9.71 1.33 -41.95
CA LYS A 473 -10.71 2.34 -41.60
C LYS A 473 -11.08 2.29 -40.13
N ASP A 474 -11.51 3.43 -39.63
CA ASP A 474 -11.97 3.63 -38.26
C ASP A 474 -13.48 3.41 -38.15
N TYR A 475 -13.87 2.56 -37.22
CA TYR A 475 -15.24 2.22 -36.87
C TYR A 475 -15.54 2.79 -35.49
N LEU A 476 -16.64 3.53 -35.35
CA LEU A 476 -16.91 4.26 -34.13
C LEU A 476 -17.81 3.44 -33.20
N LEU A 477 -17.38 3.25 -31.95
CA LEU A 477 -18.13 2.56 -30.91
C LEU A 477 -18.46 3.51 -29.75
N TRP A 478 -19.74 3.61 -29.40
CA TRP A 478 -20.23 4.41 -28.29
C TRP A 478 -20.45 3.54 -27.05
N LEU A 479 -19.73 3.87 -25.98
CA LEU A 479 -19.76 3.11 -24.72
C LEU A 479 -19.96 4.05 -23.53
N LYS A 480 -20.74 3.58 -22.55
CA LYS A 480 -20.98 4.27 -21.29
C LYS A 480 -20.67 3.37 -20.11
N LEU A 481 -19.94 3.90 -19.13
CA LEU A 481 -19.75 3.27 -17.83
C LEU A 481 -20.75 3.85 -16.83
N GLY A 482 -21.49 3.00 -16.14
CA GLY A 482 -22.43 3.39 -15.08
C GLY A 482 -22.03 2.78 -13.74
N PHE A 483 -21.97 3.58 -12.68
CA PHE A 483 -21.80 3.03 -11.34
C PHE A 483 -23.03 2.21 -10.94
N ASN A 484 -22.81 0.99 -10.47
CA ASN A 484 -23.85 0.11 -9.97
C ASN A 484 -23.81 0.08 -8.44
N ALA A 485 -24.76 0.79 -7.83
CA ALA A 485 -24.86 0.91 -6.37
C ALA A 485 -25.45 -0.32 -5.66
N ARG A 486 -25.74 -1.42 -6.38
CA ARG A 486 -26.46 -2.60 -5.85
C ARG A 486 -25.57 -3.64 -5.18
#